data_AF-A0AAN9IY58-F1
#
_entry.id   AF-A0AAN9IY58-F1
#
_cell.length_a   1.000
_cell.length_b   1.000
_cell.length_c   1.000
_cell.angle_alpha   90.00
_cell.angle_beta   90.00
_cell.angle_gamma   90.00
#
_symmetry.space_group_name_H-M   'P 1'
#
loop_
_entity.id
_entity.type
_entity.pdbx_description
1 polymer ?
#
loop_
_entity_poly.entity_id
_entity_poly.type
_entity_poly.pdbx_seq_one_letter_code
_entity_poly.pdbx_strand_id
1 'polypeptide(L)'
;MKDRVVGVSEETTTGVKRLYQMQANGTLLFPAINVNDSVTKSKFDNLYGCRHSLPDGLMRATDVMIAGKVAIVVGGSGLYAQSLMIGAVIGAIFGGFVAKVINSTIPGN
;
A
#
# COMPACT_ATOMS: atom_id res chain seq x y z
N MET A 1 12.57 -29.15 -1.47
CA MET A 1 12.36 -27.81 -0.86
C MET A 1 10.97 -27.69 -0.24
N LYS A 2 9.91 -28.19 -0.91
CA LYS A 2 8.56 -28.36 -0.35
C LYS A 2 8.55 -29.01 1.05
N ASP A 3 9.39 -30.03 1.27
CA ASP A 3 9.37 -30.82 2.51
C ASP A 3 10.00 -30.13 3.74
N ARG A 4 10.57 -28.93 3.57
CA ARG A 4 11.18 -28.15 4.67
C ARG A 4 10.48 -26.82 4.94
N VAL A 5 9.49 -26.44 4.13
CA VAL A 5 8.76 -25.16 4.26
C VAL A 5 7.30 -25.46 4.54
N VAL A 6 6.86 -25.11 5.75
CA VAL A 6 5.51 -25.43 6.25
C VAL A 6 4.43 -24.49 5.70
N GLY A 7 4.81 -23.26 5.34
CA GLY A 7 3.92 -22.27 4.74
C GLY A 7 4.55 -20.89 4.69
N VAL A 8 3.77 -19.90 4.21
CA VAL A 8 4.16 -18.49 4.16
C VAL A 8 3.10 -17.60 4.79
N SER A 9 3.51 -16.59 5.55
CA SER A 9 2.65 -15.50 6.02
C SER A 9 2.95 -14.27 5.18
N GLU A 10 2.02 -13.89 4.29
CA GLU A 10 2.24 -12.81 3.34
C GLU A 10 1.67 -11.48 3.86
N GLU A 11 2.53 -10.48 3.89
CA GLU A 11 2.26 -9.19 4.51
C GLU A 11 1.72 -8.14 3.53
N THR A 12 1.98 -8.30 2.24
CA THR A 12 1.73 -7.23 1.25
C THR A 12 0.54 -7.54 0.35
N THR A 13 -0.21 -6.50 -0.04
CA THR A 13 -1.36 -6.64 -0.95
C THR A 13 -0.97 -7.25 -2.31
N THR A 14 0.21 -6.90 -2.83
CA THR A 14 0.72 -7.45 -4.10
C THR A 14 1.13 -8.90 -3.98
N GLY A 15 1.83 -9.27 -2.90
CA GLY A 15 2.19 -10.66 -2.64
C GLY A 15 0.95 -11.53 -2.49
N VAL A 16 -0.07 -11.05 -1.78
CA VAL A 16 -1.38 -11.71 -1.66
C VAL A 16 -2.04 -11.91 -3.02
N LYS A 17 -2.07 -10.89 -3.90
CA LYS A 17 -2.63 -11.03 -5.27
C LYS A 17 -1.91 -12.13 -6.05
N ARG A 18 -0.58 -12.21 -5.92
CA ARG A 18 0.23 -13.25 -6.57
C ARG A 18 -0.04 -14.64 -6.01
N LEU A 19 -0.22 -14.77 -4.70
CA LEU A 19 -0.60 -16.04 -4.07
C LEU A 19 -1.97 -16.53 -4.52
N TYR A 20 -2.96 -15.63 -4.65
CA TYR A 20 -4.27 -15.99 -5.21
C TYR A 20 -4.19 -16.45 -6.66
N GLN A 21 -3.35 -15.81 -7.49
CA GLN A 21 -3.10 -16.27 -8.86
C GLN A 21 -2.45 -17.66 -8.89
N MET A 22 -1.47 -17.91 -8.03
CA MET A 22 -0.82 -19.23 -7.91
C MET A 22 -1.79 -20.30 -7.40
N GLN A 23 -2.68 -19.94 -6.48
CA GLN A 23 -3.74 -20.83 -5.99
C GLN A 23 -4.73 -21.17 -7.12
N ALA A 24 -5.19 -20.17 -7.87
CA ALA A 24 -6.10 -20.37 -9.01
C ALA A 24 -5.47 -21.22 -10.12
N ASN A 25 -4.17 -21.07 -10.35
CA ASN A 25 -3.42 -21.84 -11.34
C ASN A 25 -2.95 -23.22 -10.83
N GLY A 26 -3.23 -23.58 -9.57
CA GLY A 26 -2.78 -24.83 -8.95
C GLY A 26 -1.26 -24.94 -8.76
N THR A 27 -0.52 -23.84 -8.87
CA THR A 27 0.95 -23.80 -8.76
C THR A 27 1.42 -23.42 -7.37
N LEU A 28 0.50 -23.15 -6.43
CA LEU A 28 0.84 -22.85 -5.04
C LEU A 28 1.45 -24.09 -4.36
N LEU A 29 2.69 -23.97 -3.91
CA LEU A 29 3.49 -25.09 -3.44
C LEU A 29 3.28 -25.43 -1.95
N PHE A 30 2.77 -24.50 -1.15
CA PHE A 30 2.58 -24.66 0.29
C PHE A 30 1.47 -23.72 0.78
N PRO A 31 0.88 -23.98 1.95
CA PRO A 31 -0.14 -23.11 2.54
C PRO A 31 0.34 -21.67 2.69
N ALA A 32 -0.56 -20.72 2.49
CA ALA A 32 -0.29 -19.31 2.66
C ALA A 32 -1.35 -18.63 3.53
N ILE A 33 -0.92 -17.75 4.42
CA ILE A 33 -1.79 -16.91 5.25
C ILE A 33 -1.69 -15.48 4.74
N ASN A 34 -2.84 -14.89 4.40
CA ASN A 34 -2.95 -13.47 4.11
C ASN A 34 -2.98 -12.68 5.42
N VAL A 35 -1.83 -12.11 5.82
CA VAL A 35 -1.74 -11.25 7.01
C VAL A 35 -2.24 -9.84 6.69
N ASN A 36 -2.08 -9.40 5.44
CA ASN A 36 -2.47 -8.07 4.99
C ASN A 36 -3.94 -7.74 5.24
N ASP A 37 -4.85 -8.72 5.14
CA ASP A 37 -6.29 -8.48 5.31
C ASP A 37 -6.71 -8.33 6.78
N SER A 38 -5.81 -8.53 7.73
CA SER A 38 -6.04 -8.21 9.14
C SER A 38 -6.30 -6.72 9.32
N VAL A 39 -7.35 -6.33 10.04
CA VAL A 39 -7.72 -4.92 10.25
C VAL A 39 -6.56 -4.11 10.84
N THR A 40 -5.84 -4.69 11.79
CA THR A 40 -4.66 -4.10 12.45
C THR A 40 -3.43 -3.97 11.55
N LYS A 41 -3.42 -4.61 10.38
CA LYS A 41 -2.38 -4.44 9.37
C LYS A 41 -2.90 -3.46 8.31
N SER A 42 -3.95 -3.88 7.64
CA SER A 42 -4.54 -3.22 6.47
C SER A 42 -5.04 -1.78 6.75
N LYS A 43 -5.61 -1.53 7.93
CA LYS A 43 -6.18 -0.22 8.30
C LYS A 43 -5.29 0.59 9.24
N PHE A 44 -4.24 0.00 9.78
CA PHE A 44 -3.34 0.69 10.69
C PHE A 44 -1.95 0.88 10.07
N ASP A 45 -1.23 -0.20 9.77
CA ASP A 45 0.11 -0.16 9.18
C ASP A 45 0.10 0.59 7.83
N ASN A 46 -0.74 0.16 6.89
CA ASN A 46 -0.79 0.81 5.57
C ASN A 46 -1.19 2.29 5.66
N LEU A 47 -2.02 2.67 6.63
CA LEU A 47 -2.57 4.02 6.73
C LEU A 47 -1.67 4.96 7.53
N TYR A 48 -1.37 4.60 8.78
CA TYR A 48 -0.60 5.41 9.71
C TYR A 48 0.91 5.25 9.51
N GLY A 49 1.37 4.08 9.04
CA GLY A 49 2.77 3.88 8.67
C GLY A 49 3.18 4.81 7.54
N CYS A 50 2.39 4.87 6.46
CA CYS A 50 2.61 5.84 5.37
C CYS A 50 2.44 7.29 5.83
N ARG A 51 1.56 7.56 6.81
CA ARG A 51 1.40 8.90 7.37
C ARG A 51 2.68 9.44 8.02
N HIS A 52 3.43 8.56 8.66
CA HIS A 52 4.63 8.95 9.38
C HIS A 52 5.88 8.92 8.48
N SER A 53 6.05 7.82 7.74
CA SER A 53 7.31 7.54 7.02
C SER A 53 7.47 8.30 5.70
N LEU A 54 6.38 8.65 5.01
CA LEU A 54 6.48 9.33 3.72
C LEU A 54 7.07 10.75 3.83
N PRO A 55 6.57 11.65 4.71
CA PRO A 55 7.18 12.96 4.90
C PRO A 55 8.59 12.86 5.45
N ASP A 56 8.83 11.93 6.39
CA ASP A 56 10.16 11.69 6.95
C ASP A 56 11.18 11.33 5.86
N GLY A 57 10.85 10.35 5.01
CA GLY A 57 11.70 9.95 3.90
C GLY A 57 11.97 11.09 2.91
N LEU A 58 10.96 11.89 2.58
CA LEU A 58 11.11 13.03 1.67
C LEU A 58 12.01 14.13 2.26
N MET A 59 11.79 14.48 3.54
CA MET A 59 12.61 15.47 4.24
C MET A 59 14.05 14.99 4.35
N ARG A 60 14.28 13.74 4.77
CA ARG A 60 15.63 13.16 4.88
C ARG A 60 16.38 13.08 3.55
N ALA A 61 15.66 12.90 2.45
CA ALA A 61 16.29 12.76 1.13
C ALA A 61 16.60 14.11 0.47
N THR A 62 15.85 15.16 0.78
CA THR A 62 15.86 16.39 -0.03
C THR A 62 15.92 17.69 0.74
N ASP A 63 15.65 17.68 2.06
CA ASP A 63 15.57 18.86 2.93
C ASP A 63 14.66 19.98 2.40
N VAL A 64 13.75 19.66 1.46
CA VAL A 64 12.88 20.67 0.84
C VAL A 64 11.76 21.07 1.78
N MET A 65 11.46 22.37 1.79
CA MET A 65 10.24 22.86 2.42
C MET A 65 9.02 22.30 1.69
N ILE A 66 8.25 21.48 2.39
CA ILE A 66 7.04 20.85 1.85
C ILE A 66 5.85 21.83 1.83
N ALA A 67 5.76 22.71 2.83
CA ALA A 67 4.68 23.67 2.95
C ALA A 67 4.60 24.62 1.75
N GLY A 68 3.39 24.88 1.26
CA GLY A 68 3.14 25.76 0.10
C GLY A 68 3.40 25.13 -1.28
N LYS A 69 3.90 23.89 -1.36
CA LYS A 69 4.10 23.18 -2.63
C LYS A 69 2.89 22.35 -3.03
N VAL A 70 2.71 22.19 -4.34
CA VAL A 70 1.71 21.29 -4.92
C VAL A 70 2.31 19.89 -4.98
N ALA A 71 1.62 18.92 -4.37
CA ALA A 71 1.98 17.50 -4.42
C ALA A 71 0.95 16.71 -5.22
N ILE A 72 1.41 15.76 -6.03
CA ILE A 72 0.54 14.83 -6.74
C ILE A 72 0.67 13.46 -6.08
N VAL A 73 -0.47 12.92 -5.63
CA VAL A 73 -0.55 11.57 -5.06
C VAL A 73 -1.32 10.70 -6.04
N VAL A 74 -0.69 9.62 -6.53
CA VAL A 74 -1.28 8.68 -7.47
C VAL A 74 -1.64 7.39 -6.72
N GLY A 75 -2.93 7.05 -6.68
CA GLY A 75 -3.45 5.80 -6.11
C GLY A 75 -3.80 4.79 -7.20
N GLY A 76 -3.42 3.52 -7.03
CA GLY A 76 -3.77 2.45 -7.97
C GLY A 76 -5.21 1.93 -7.82
N SER A 77 -5.76 1.42 -8.92
CA SER A 77 -7.04 0.69 -9.00
C SER A 77 -6.84 -0.81 -8.74
N GLY A 78 -7.53 -1.31 -7.72
CA GLY A 78 -7.53 -2.70 -7.28
C GLY A 78 -8.17 -2.77 -5.90
N LEU A 79 -8.74 -3.93 -5.51
CA LEU A 79 -9.53 -4.07 -4.28
C LEU A 79 -8.90 -3.31 -3.10
N TYR A 80 -9.79 -2.74 -2.29
CA TYR A 80 -9.56 -1.95 -1.08
C TYR A 80 -9.39 -0.44 -1.31
N ALA A 81 -10.37 0.29 -0.78
CA ALA A 81 -10.35 1.72 -0.45
C ALA A 81 -9.13 2.18 0.42
N GLN A 82 -8.11 1.35 0.60
CA GLN A 82 -6.85 1.70 1.24
C GLN A 82 -6.01 2.65 0.40
N SER A 83 -5.93 2.52 -0.93
CA SER A 83 -5.19 3.48 -1.76
C SER A 83 -5.80 4.89 -1.70
N LEU A 84 -7.13 4.97 -1.65
CA LEU A 84 -7.88 6.22 -1.42
C LEU A 84 -7.67 6.78 -0.01
N MET A 85 -7.70 5.93 1.02
CA MET A 85 -7.48 6.33 2.41
C MET A 85 -6.03 6.76 2.67
N ILE A 86 -5.05 6.05 2.09
CA ILE A 86 -3.63 6.44 2.08
C ILE A 86 -3.48 7.77 1.35
N GLY A 87 -4.11 7.94 0.18
CA GLY A 87 -4.10 9.21 -0.54
C GLY A 87 -4.71 10.37 0.25
N ALA A 88 -5.82 10.13 0.97
CA ALA A 88 -6.46 11.11 1.84
C ALA A 88 -5.59 11.44 3.07
N VAL A 89 -4.95 10.44 3.66
CA VAL A 89 -4.03 10.62 4.80
C VAL A 89 -2.77 11.35 4.37
N ILE A 90 -2.21 11.03 3.21
CA ILE A 90 -1.10 11.74 2.61
C ILE A 90 -1.51 13.20 2.34
N GLY A 91 -2.67 13.43 1.74
CA GLY A 91 -3.23 14.76 1.53
C GLY A 91 -3.41 15.55 2.84
N ALA A 92 -3.78 14.89 3.94
CA ALA A 92 -3.89 15.50 5.25
C ALA A 92 -2.52 15.86 5.87
N ILE A 93 -1.46 15.11 5.59
CA ILE A 93 -0.10 15.46 6.04
C ILE A 93 0.41 16.71 5.33
N PHE A 94 0.11 16.85 4.04
CA PHE A 94 0.45 18.04 3.25
C PHE A 94 -0.47 19.24 3.57
N GLY A 95 -1.46 19.06 4.46
CA GLY A 95 -2.11 20.11 5.23
C GLY A 95 -2.75 21.23 4.40
N GLY A 96 -3.89 20.98 3.74
CA GLY A 96 -4.72 22.05 3.15
C GLY A 96 -4.10 22.84 1.99
N PHE A 97 -2.81 22.67 1.71
CA PHE A 97 -2.18 23.10 0.48
C PHE A 97 -2.53 22.11 -0.62
N VAL A 98 -2.65 22.61 -1.86
CA VAL A 98 -3.23 21.92 -3.01
C VAL A 98 -2.44 20.64 -3.33
N ALA A 99 -2.69 19.57 -2.59
CA ALA A 99 -2.33 18.22 -2.97
C ALA A 99 -3.41 17.80 -3.95
N LYS A 100 -3.12 17.93 -5.25
CA LYS A 100 -4.04 17.42 -6.27
C LYS A 100 -3.87 15.92 -6.30
N VAL A 101 -4.71 15.22 -5.52
CA VAL A 101 -4.82 13.77 -5.59
C VAL A 101 -5.40 13.45 -6.97
N ILE A 102 -4.53 13.04 -7.89
CA ILE A 102 -4.96 12.54 -9.19
C ILE A 102 -5.29 11.07 -8.96
N ASN A 103 -6.57 10.82 -8.71
CA ASN A 103 -7.10 9.47 -8.61
C ASN A 103 -7.24 8.91 -10.02
N SER A 104 -6.12 8.54 -10.65
CA SER A 104 -6.15 7.88 -11.95
C SER A 104 -6.53 6.42 -11.76
N THR A 105 -7.83 6.12 -11.87
CA THR A 105 -8.26 4.74 -12.12
C THR A 105 -7.65 4.29 -13.43
N ILE A 106 -6.65 3.40 -13.37
CA ILE A 106 -6.21 2.67 -14.56
C ILE A 106 -7.27 1.60 -14.80
N PRO A 107 -8.04 1.66 -15.91
CA PRO A 107 -9.06 0.65 -16.18
C PRO A 107 -8.37 -0.69 -16.47
N GLY A 108 -8.72 -1.73 -15.72
CA GLY A 108 -8.44 -3.13 -16.12
C GLY A 108 -7.37 -3.90 -15.35
N ASN A 109 -7.42 -3.95 -14.00
CA ASN A 109 -6.57 -4.86 -13.22
C ASN A 109 -7.26 -5.45 -11.99
#